data_AF-A0A392R1Q9-F1
#
_entry.id   AF-A0A392R1Q9-F1
#
_cell.length_a   1.000
_cell.length_b   1.000
_cell.length_c   1.000
_cell.angle_alpha   90.00
_cell.angle_beta   90.00
_cell.angle_gamma   90.00
#
_symmetry.space_group_name_H-M   'P 1'
#
loop_
_entity.id
_entity.type
_entity.pdbx_description
1 polymer ?
#
loop_
_entity_poly.entity_id
_entity_poly.type
_entity_poly.pdbx_seq_one_letter_code
_entity_poly.pdbx_strand_id
1 'polypeptide(L)'
;LSPHSPIDSVTKWVNFVVQRGVQYIDLSAGISGFPELPLSILTCSTLVDLKIDCFSVEEGFSPITLPSLKTLRLDNIWFAELRDFVEKLLLK
;
A
#
# COMPACT_ATOMS: atom_id res chain seq x y z
N LEU A 1 -15.84 18.52 -14.37
CA LEU A 1 -15.11 17.77 -13.32
C LEU A 1 -14.51 16.55 -13.99
N SER A 2 -13.19 16.35 -13.90
CA SER A 2 -12.55 15.18 -14.51
C SER A 2 -13.20 13.90 -13.93
N PRO A 3 -13.60 12.92 -14.75
CA PRO A 3 -14.33 11.74 -14.29
C PRO A 3 -13.50 10.77 -13.45
N HIS A 4 -12.22 11.06 -13.23
CA HIS A 4 -11.32 10.21 -12.46
C HIS A 4 -10.65 11.03 -11.35
N SER A 5 -10.75 10.52 -10.13
CA SER A 5 -9.98 11.06 -9.01
C SER A 5 -8.49 10.79 -9.26
N PRO A 6 -7.57 11.69 -8.86
CA PRO A 6 -6.13 11.41 -8.91
C PRO A 6 -5.77 10.04 -8.29
N ILE A 7 -6.49 9.61 -7.24
CA ILE A 7 -6.26 8.33 -6.59
C ILE A 7 -6.56 7.12 -7.51
N ASP A 8 -7.55 7.22 -8.40
CA ASP A 8 -7.87 6.13 -9.34
C ASP A 8 -6.70 5.87 -10.29
N SER A 9 -5.99 6.94 -10.66
CA SER A 9 -4.80 6.85 -11.53
C SER A 9 -3.63 6.23 -10.78
N VAL A 10 -3.44 6.59 -9.51
CA VAL A 10 -2.42 5.98 -8.63
C VAL A 10 -2.70 4.50 -8.42
N THR A 11 -3.95 4.11 -8.11
CA THR A 11 -4.35 2.71 -7.94
C THR A 11 -4.10 1.89 -9.21
N LYS A 12 -4.46 2.44 -10.39
CA LYS A 12 -4.16 1.78 -11.67
C LYS A 12 -2.65 1.62 -11.91
N TRP A 13 -1.86 2.64 -11.57
CA TRP A 13 -0.41 2.59 -11.70
C TRP A 13 0.22 1.56 -10.74
N VAL A 14 -0.22 1.51 -9.47
CA VAL A 14 0.22 0.51 -8.50
C VAL A 14 -0.09 -0.91 -9.01
N ASN A 15 -1.33 -1.14 -9.47
CA ASN A 15 -1.71 -2.43 -10.05
C ASN A 15 -0.81 -2.82 -11.23
N PHE A 16 -0.50 -1.87 -12.11
CA PHE A 16 0.37 -2.11 -13.25
C PHE A 16 1.81 -2.49 -12.85
N VAL A 17 2.42 -1.79 -11.89
CA VAL A 17 3.79 -2.10 -11.46
C VAL A 17 3.89 -3.38 -10.63
N VAL A 18 2.86 -3.69 -9.84
CA VAL A 18 2.75 -4.97 -9.11
C VAL A 18 2.71 -6.14 -10.09
N GLN A 19 1.92 -6.04 -11.16
CA GLN A 19 1.87 -7.06 -12.22
C GLN A 19 3.21 -7.26 -12.94
N ARG A 20 4.07 -6.24 -12.95
CA ARG A 20 5.40 -6.29 -13.57
C ARG A 20 6.50 -6.78 -12.63
N GLY A 21 6.15 -7.14 -11.40
CA GLY A 21 7.12 -7.67 -10.45
C GLY A 21 8.07 -6.61 -9.90
N VAL A 22 7.53 -5.42 -9.57
CA VAL A 22 8.31 -4.35 -8.93
C VAL A 22 8.99 -4.86 -7.65
N GLN A 23 10.24 -4.45 -7.43
CA GLN A 23 11.02 -4.84 -6.24
C GLN A 23 11.16 -3.70 -5.22
N TYR A 24 11.14 -2.45 -5.66
CA TYR A 24 11.38 -1.28 -4.82
C TYR A 24 10.31 -0.24 -5.13
N ILE A 25 9.61 0.24 -4.12
CA ILE A 25 8.60 1.29 -4.31
C ILE A 25 8.58 2.25 -3.11
N ASP A 26 8.49 3.54 -3.43
CA ASP A 26 8.21 4.62 -2.48
C ASP A 26 6.91 5.28 -2.91
N LEU A 27 5.85 5.09 -2.11
CA LEU A 27 4.53 5.65 -2.32
C LEU A 27 4.32 6.77 -1.32
N SER A 28 4.23 8.02 -1.79
CA SER A 28 3.85 9.17 -0.96
C SER A 28 2.70 9.94 -1.61
N ALA A 29 1.60 10.11 -0.88
CA ALA A 29 0.42 10.85 -1.35
C ALA A 29 0.44 12.34 -0.96
N GLY A 30 1.44 12.78 -0.18
CA GLY A 30 1.44 14.10 0.43
C GLY A 30 0.42 14.25 1.57
N ILE A 31 0.48 15.36 2.29
CA ILE A 31 -0.10 15.50 3.65
C ILE A 31 -1.64 15.64 3.64
N SER A 32 -2.26 16.05 2.52
CA SER A 32 -3.69 16.34 2.50
C SER A 32 -4.55 15.10 2.21
N GLY A 33 -5.32 14.67 3.22
CA GLY A 33 -6.50 13.82 3.02
C GLY A 33 -6.30 12.31 3.12
N PHE A 34 -5.08 11.81 3.36
CA PHE A 34 -4.76 10.38 3.56
C PHE A 34 -5.58 9.46 2.64
N PRO A 35 -5.36 9.50 1.33
CA PRO A 35 -6.13 8.66 0.43
C PRO A 35 -5.94 7.18 0.75
N GLU A 36 -6.90 6.36 0.36
CA GLU A 36 -6.84 4.92 0.58
C GLU A 36 -5.61 4.31 -0.10
N LEU A 37 -4.88 3.49 0.65
CA LEU A 37 -3.73 2.74 0.15
C LEU A 37 -4.18 1.73 -0.92
N PRO A 38 -3.57 1.71 -2.12
CA PRO A 38 -3.84 0.67 -3.10
C PRO A 38 -3.39 -0.71 -2.60
N LEU A 39 -4.32 -1.51 -2.08
CA LEU A 39 -4.05 -2.75 -1.35
C LEU A 39 -3.32 -3.83 -2.17
N SER A 40 -3.32 -3.75 -3.50
CA SER A 40 -2.57 -4.68 -4.35
C SER A 40 -1.07 -4.63 -4.11
N ILE A 41 -0.54 -3.51 -3.58
CA ILE A 41 0.88 -3.45 -3.21
C ILE A 41 1.21 -4.37 -2.04
N LEU A 42 0.22 -4.72 -1.20
CA LEU A 42 0.38 -5.59 -0.03
C LEU A 42 0.40 -7.08 -0.37
N THR A 43 0.26 -7.46 -1.65
CA THR A 43 0.30 -8.85 -2.12
C THR A 43 1.39 -9.11 -3.16
N CYS A 44 2.28 -8.14 -3.40
CA CYS A 44 3.33 -8.21 -4.41
C CYS A 44 4.48 -9.14 -3.98
N SER A 45 4.56 -10.32 -4.59
CA SER A 45 5.52 -11.37 -4.22
C SER A 45 6.99 -11.03 -4.48
N THR A 46 7.26 -10.08 -5.39
CA THR A 46 8.60 -9.64 -5.77
C THR A 46 9.11 -8.46 -4.95
N LEU A 47 8.24 -7.83 -4.16
CA LEU A 47 8.56 -6.59 -3.47
C LEU A 47 9.58 -6.85 -2.35
N VAL A 48 10.70 -6.14 -2.40
CA VAL A 48 11.84 -6.24 -1.47
C VAL A 48 11.87 -5.06 -0.50
N ASP A 49 11.60 -3.86 -1.00
CA ASP A 49 11.60 -2.62 -0.21
C ASP A 49 10.31 -1.83 -0.50
N LEU A 50 9.54 -1.61 0.56
CA LEU A 50 8.27 -0.88 0.49
C LEU A 50 8.31 0.29 1.46
N LYS A 51 8.22 1.50 0.93
CA LYS A 51 7.95 2.70 1.70
C LYS A 51 6.57 3.26 1.34
N ILE A 52 5.78 3.55 2.36
CA ILE A 52 4.45 4.14 2.24
C ILE A 52 4.39 5.35 3.16
N ASP A 53 3.92 6.48 2.64
CA ASP A 53 3.79 7.75 3.35
C ASP A 53 2.47 8.47 3.05
N CYS A 54 1.79 8.92 4.11
CA CYS A 54 0.57 9.72 4.04
C CYS A 54 -0.64 9.00 3.38
N PHE A 55 -0.87 7.73 3.70
CA PHE A 55 -2.05 6.96 3.25
C PHE A 55 -2.95 6.53 4.40
N SER A 56 -4.20 6.21 4.09
CA SER A 56 -5.11 5.49 4.99
C SER A 56 -5.19 4.01 4.64
N VAL A 57 -5.37 3.18 5.66
CA VAL A 57 -5.66 1.75 5.52
C VAL A 57 -7.02 1.48 6.15
N GLU A 58 -7.98 1.08 5.31
CA GLU A 58 -9.32 0.70 5.74
C GLU A 58 -9.36 -0.71 6.35
N GLU A 59 -10.48 -1.07 6.96
CA GLU A 59 -10.72 -2.42 7.49
C GLU A 59 -11.02 -3.43 6.37
N GLY A 60 -11.01 -4.72 6.70
CA GLY A 60 -11.55 -5.76 5.81
C GLY A 60 -10.69 -6.13 4.58
N PHE A 61 -9.45 -5.63 4.50
CA PHE A 61 -8.52 -6.02 3.43
C PHE A 61 -8.01 -7.46 3.57
N SER A 62 -7.65 -8.06 2.44
CA SER A 62 -7.06 -9.41 2.36
C SER A 62 -5.75 -9.51 3.15
N PRO A 63 -5.33 -10.71 3.59
CA PRO A 63 -4.05 -10.91 4.25
C PRO A 63 -2.88 -10.32 3.44
N ILE A 64 -1.90 -9.77 4.14
CA ILE A 64 -0.70 -9.20 3.51
C ILE A 64 0.21 -10.35 3.11
N THR A 65 0.60 -10.41 1.84
CA THR A 65 1.46 -11.47 1.28
C THR A 65 2.65 -10.85 0.57
N LEU A 66 3.74 -10.65 1.31
CA LEU A 66 4.96 -10.00 0.82
C LEU A 66 6.20 -10.89 1.07
N PRO A 67 6.30 -12.07 0.44
CA PRO A 67 7.32 -13.08 0.75
C PRO A 67 8.77 -12.65 0.50
N SER A 68 9.01 -11.66 -0.38
CA SER A 68 10.37 -11.17 -0.67
C SER A 68 10.76 -9.93 0.15
N LEU A 69 9.87 -9.43 1.01
CA LEU A 69 10.03 -8.14 1.66
C LEU A 69 11.12 -8.19 2.74
N LYS A 70 12.06 -7.27 2.64
CA LYS A 70 13.16 -7.09 3.60
C LYS A 70 12.99 -5.80 4.41
N THR A 71 12.46 -4.76 3.78
CA THR A 71 12.21 -3.48 4.42
C THR A 71 10.77 -3.07 4.23
N LEU A 72 10.13 -2.71 5.33
CA LEU A 72 8.86 -2.02 5.34
C LEU A 72 9.00 -0.73 6.12
N ARG A 73 8.70 0.39 5.47
CA ARG A 73 8.65 1.70 6.11
C ARG A 73 7.26 2.30 5.96
N LEU A 74 6.68 2.65 7.08
CA LEU A 74 5.36 3.26 7.18
C LEU A 74 5.54 4.61 7.87
N ASP A 75 5.40 5.69 7.13
CA ASP A 75 5.46 7.06 7.63
C ASP A 75 4.04 7.65 7.54
N ASN A 76 3.56 8.37 8.56
CA ASN A 76 2.26 9.05 8.53
C ASN A 76 1.13 8.17 7.95
N ILE A 77 0.84 7.03 8.56
CA ILE A 77 -0.26 6.17 8.11
C ILE A 77 -1.45 6.30 9.04
N TRP A 78 -2.63 6.51 8.47
CA TRP A 78 -3.89 6.44 9.19
C TRP A 78 -4.42 5.01 9.13
N PHE A 79 -4.57 4.36 10.28
CA PHE A 79 -5.19 3.04 10.37
C PHE A 79 -6.60 3.17 10.91
N ALA A 80 -7.58 2.60 10.22
CA ALA A 80 -8.89 2.39 10.81
C ALA A 80 -8.78 1.44 12.02
N GLU A 81 -8.07 0.32 11.84
CA GLU A 81 -7.77 -0.65 12.90
C GLU A 81 -6.30 -1.10 12.86
N LEU A 82 -5.43 -0.41 13.63
CA LEU A 82 -3.99 -0.68 13.66
C LEU A 82 -3.66 -2.13 14.07
N ARG A 83 -4.43 -2.70 15.00
CA ARG A 83 -4.19 -4.07 15.49
C ARG A 83 -4.37 -5.10 14.37
N ASP A 84 -5.47 -5.02 13.63
CA ASP A 84 -5.74 -5.90 12.49
C ASP A 84 -4.62 -5.81 11.44
N PHE A 85 -4.14 -4.60 11.16
CA PHE A 85 -3.00 -4.41 10.26
C PHE A 85 -1.73 -5.09 10.75
N VAL A 86 -1.34 -4.89 12.02
CA VAL A 86 -0.13 -5.51 12.58
C VAL A 86 -0.25 -7.04 12.62
N GLU A 87 -1.42 -7.58 12.98
CA GLU A 87 -1.65 -9.04 12.98
C GLU A 87 -1.48 -9.62 11.58
N LYS A 88 -2.11 -9.02 10.56
CA LYS A 88 -1.95 -9.43 9.15
C LYS A 88 -0.53 -9.22 8.64
N LEU A 89 0.22 -8.28 9.20
CA LEU A 89 1.62 -8.03 8.86
C LEU A 89 2.56 -9.07 9.45
N LEU A 90 2.28 -9.57 10.65
CA LEU A 90 3.11 -10.55 11.36
C LEU A 90 2.85 -12.00 10.91
N LEU A 91 1.71 -12.26 10.28
CA LEU A 91 1.32 -13.58 9.75
C LEU A 91 1.89 -13.89 8.36
N LYS A 92 2.86 -13.12 7.87
CA LYS A 92 3.51 -13.30 6.56
C LYS A 92 4.47 -14.49 6.53
#